data_AF-A0AAE3EL51-F1
#
_entry.id   AF-A0AAE3EL51-F1
#
_cell.length_a   1.000
_cell.length_b   1.000
_cell.length_c   1.000
_cell.angle_alpha   90.00
_cell.angle_beta   90.00
_cell.angle_gamma   90.00
#
_symmetry.space_group_name_H-M   'P 1'
#
loop_
_entity.id
_entity.type
_entity.pdbx_description
1 polymer ?
#
loop_
_entity_poly.entity_id
_entity_poly.type
_entity_poly.pdbx_seq_one_letter_code
_entity_poly.pdbx_strand_id
1 'polypeptide(L)' 'MDNKINEAINYYSYQKESLIKYINENNNLKVEEIIEKAEELSILEYKITALEVALEN' A
#
# COMPACT_ATOMS: atom_id res chain seq x y z
N MET A 1 -20.26 -5.13 7.93
CA MET A 1 -19.00 -5.75 7.45
C MET A 1 -18.23 -4.72 6.66
N ASP A 2 -18.94 -3.99 5.82
CA ASP A 2 -18.51 -2.88 4.96
C ASP A 2 -17.70 -1.81 5.71
N ASN A 3 -18.15 -1.38 6.90
CA ASN A 3 -17.37 -0.43 7.72
C ASN A 3 -15.97 -0.93 8.07
N LYS A 4 -15.79 -2.23 8.34
CA LYS A 4 -14.49 -2.81 8.65
C LYS A 4 -13.62 -2.96 7.39
N ILE A 5 -14.24 -3.22 6.24
CA ILE A 5 -13.56 -3.28 4.94
C ILE A 5 -13.06 -1.89 4.55
N ASN A 6 -13.91 -0.86 4.67
CA ASN A 6 -13.53 0.54 4.44
C ASN A 6 -12.41 1.01 5.39
N GLU A 7 -12.48 0.62 6.67
CA GLU A 7 -11.40 0.92 7.63
C GLU A 7 -10.07 0.26 7.22
N ALA A 8 -10.11 -1.00 6.76
CA ALA A 8 -8.92 -1.69 6.26
C ALA A 8 -8.36 -1.05 4.98
N ILE A 9 -9.22 -0.66 4.03
CA ILE A 9 -8.82 0.06 2.81
C ILE A 9 -8.13 1.37 3.19
N ASN A 10 -8.70 2.15 4.12
CA ASN A 10 -8.08 3.39 4.59
C ASN A 10 -6.72 3.14 5.25
N TYR A 11 -6.63 2.12 6.10
CA TYR A 11 -5.38 1.76 6.78
C TYR A 11 -4.26 1.35 5.81
N TYR A 12 -4.56 0.54 4.80
CA TYR A 12 -3.58 0.15 3.80
C TYR A 12 -3.24 1.29 2.82
N SER A 13 -4.22 2.14 2.49
CA SER A 13 -3.99 3.32 1.65
C SER A 13 -3.06 4.33 2.34
N TYR A 14 -3.23 4.56 3.64
CA TYR A 14 -2.33 5.40 4.43
C TYR A 14 -0.89 4.87 4.44
N GLN A 15 -0.72 3.54 4.59
CA GLN A 15 0.60 2.92 4.50
C GLN A 15 1.21 3.06 3.12
N LYS A 16 0.42 2.85 2.07
CA LYS A 16 0.83 3.02 0.67
C LYS A 16 1.35 4.43 0.42
N GLU A 17 0.60 5.44 0.84
CA GLU A 17 1.00 6.84 0.69
C GLU A 17 2.28 7.17 1.47
N SER A 18 2.38 6.67 2.70
CA SER A 18 3.58 6.85 3.54
C SER A 18 4.82 6.21 2.89
N LEU A 19 4.67 5.04 2.29
CA LEU A 19 5.73 4.32 1.59
C LEU A 19 6.16 5.05 0.31
N ILE A 20 5.20 5.49 -0.51
CA ILE A 20 5.48 6.29 -1.72
C ILE A 20 6.20 7.58 -1.35
N LYS A 21 5.74 8.26 -0.29
CA LYS A 21 6.38 9.47 0.22
C LYS A 21 7.82 9.19 0.64
N TYR A 22 8.06 8.13 1.41
CA TYR A 22 9.41 7.72 1.79
C TYR A 22 10.30 7.49 0.57
N ILE A 23 9.84 6.74 -0.43
CA ILE A 23 10.62 6.48 -1.64
C ILE A 23 10.97 7.79 -2.36
N ASN A 24 9.99 8.68 -2.52
CA ASN A 24 10.15 9.92 -3.26
C ASN A 24 10.99 10.98 -2.52
N GLU A 25 11.00 10.98 -1.19
CA GLU A 25 11.77 11.94 -0.38
C GLU A 25 13.23 11.49 -0.17
N ASN A 26 13.55 10.21 -0.37
CA ASN A 26 14.90 9.68 -0.18
C ASN A 26 15.71 9.67 -1.49
N ASN A 27 16.65 10.60 -1.59
CA ASN A 27 17.55 10.71 -2.75
C ASN A 27 18.78 9.77 -2.70
N ASN A 28 18.86 8.89 -1.70
CA ASN A 28 20.03 8.05 -1.44
C ASN A 28 19.66 6.58 -1.16
N LEU A 29 18.53 6.12 -1.70
CA LEU A 29 18.17 4.70 -1.64
C LEU A 29 19.07 3.89 -2.57
N LYS A 30 19.55 2.76 -2.08
CA LYS A 30 20.20 1.74 -2.90
C LYS A 30 19.17 1.03 -3.77
N VAL A 31 19.65 0.40 -4.84
CA VAL A 31 18.81 -0.38 -5.75
C VAL A 31 18.04 -1.48 -4.99
N GLU A 32 18.70 -2.15 -4.04
CA GLU A 32 18.07 -3.19 -3.23
C GLU A 32 16.93 -2.64 -2.36
N GLU A 33 17.11 -1.45 -1.78
CA GLU A 33 16.07 -0.78 -1.00
C GLU A 33 14.89 -0.38 -1.88
N ILE A 34 15.13 0.09 -3.10
CA ILE A 34 14.06 0.40 -4.05
C ILE A 34 13.26 -0.86 -4.41
N ILE A 35 13.94 -1.98 -4.64
CA ILE A 35 13.28 -3.26 -4.96
C ILE A 35 12.43 -3.73 -3.78
N GLU A 36 12.97 -3.74 -2.56
CA GLU A 36 12.24 -4.13 -1.35
C GLU A 36 10.99 -3.26 -1.14
N LYS A 37 11.12 -1.93 -1.31
CA LYS A 37 9.99 -1.01 -1.15
C LYS A 37 8.95 -1.16 -2.27
N ALA A 38 9.37 -1.53 -3.48
CA ALA A 38 8.44 -1.84 -4.58
C ALA A 38 7.66 -3.13 -4.33
N GLU A 39 8.28 -4.15 -3.73
CA GLU A 39 7.61 -5.38 -3.31
C GLU A 39 6.58 -5.10 -2.20
N GLU A 40 6.96 -4.31 -1.18
CA GLU A 40 6.03 -3.85 -0.14
C GLU A 40 4.83 -3.11 -0.73
N LEU A 41 5.07 -2.23 -1.71
CA LEU A 41 4.04 -1.48 -2.40
C LEU A 41 3.05 -2.41 -3.13
N SER A 42 3.57 -3.39 -3.87
CA SER A 42 2.75 -4.37 -4.59
C SER A 42 1.85 -5.18 -3.66
N ILE A 43 2.35 -5.56 -2.48
CA ILE A 43 1.56 -6.26 -1.46
C ILE A 43 0.41 -5.39 -0.95
N LEU A 44 0.66 -4.10 -0.71
CA LEU A 44 -0.39 -3.16 -0.26
C LEU A 44 -1.46 -2.97 -1.32
N GLU A 45 -1.08 -2.80 -2.59
CA GLU A 45 -2.02 -2.66 -3.70
C GLU A 45 -2.89 -3.90 -3.87
N TYR A 46 -2.29 -5.10 -3.84
CA TYR A 46 -3.04 -6.35 -3.91
C TYR A 46 -4.09 -6.47 -2.79
N LYS A 47 -3.72 -6.11 -1.54
CA LYS A 47 -4.65 -6.14 -0.40
C LYS A 47 -5.80 -5.15 -0.58
N ILE A 48 -5.52 -3.93 -1.04
CA ILE A 48 -6.53 -2.91 -1.30
C ILE A 48 -7.50 -3.43 -2.38
N THR A 49 -6.99 -3.90 -3.51
CA THR A 49 -7.83 -4.44 -4.59
C THR A 49 -8.68 -5.61 -4.14
N ALA A 50 -8.13 -6.54 -3.35
CA ALA A 50 -8.91 -7.65 -2.81
C ALA A 50 -10.06 -7.19 -1.89
N LEU A 51 -9.83 -6.15 -1.09
CA LEU A 51 -10.85 -5.56 -0.22
C LEU A 51 -11.91 -4.77 -0.99
N GLU A 52 -11.51 -4.04 -2.04
CA GLU A 52 -12.44 -3.34 -2.93
C GLU A 52 -13.37 -4.34 -3.63
N VAL A 53 -12.81 -5.43 -4.17
CA VAL A 53 -13.61 -6.52 -4.75
C VAL A 53 -14.57 -7.12 -3.71
N ALA A 54 -14.13 -7.31 -2.47
CA ALA A 54 -14.98 -7.82 -1.40
C ALA A 54 -16.04 -6.83 -0.90
N LEU A 55 -15.86 -5.53 -1.14
CA LEU A 55 -16.84 -4.49 -0.81
C LEU A 55 -17.92 -4.37 -1.89
N GLU A 56 -17.57 -4.65 -3.15
CA GLU A 56 -18.47 -4.58 -4.30
C GLU A 56 -19.40 -5.81 -4.44
N ASN A 57 -19.10 -6.92 -3.77
CA ASN A 57 -19.84 -8.20 -3.84
C ASN A 57 -20.51 -8.56 -2.52
#